data_AF-A0A821SHX7-F1
#
_entry.id   AF-A0A821SHX7-F1
#
_cell.length_a   1.000
_cell.length_b   1.000
_cell.length_c   1.000
_cell.angle_alpha   90.00
_cell.angle_beta   90.00
_cell.angle_gamma   90.00
#
_symmetry.space_group_name_H-M   'P 1'
#
loop_
_entity.id
_entity.type
_entity.pdbx_description
1 polymer ?
#
loop_
_entity_poly.entity_id
_entity_poly.type
_entity_poly.pdbx_seq_one_letter_code
_entity_poly.pdbx_strand_id
1 'polypeptide(L)'
;VYVSDNTNHRVTKWEEGAKQGIVVAGGQGYGNELTELNGPLGIVVDQLGTVYMADRSNHRIMRWPKGSTQGTVIVGGNGSGAKSNQLSYPYGLSFDRHGNLYVADQCNHRIQKFDIE
;
A
#
# COMPACT_ATOMS: atom_id res chain seq x y z
N VAL A 1 -13.69 -9.31 1.83
CA VAL A 1 -12.60 -8.84 2.72
C VAL A 1 -11.31 -8.72 1.92
N TYR A 2 -10.49 -7.71 2.21
CA TYR A 2 -9.13 -7.61 1.68
C TYR A 2 -8.14 -7.95 2.80
N VAL A 3 -7.10 -8.72 2.46
CA VAL A 3 -6.09 -9.18 3.42
C VAL A 3 -4.71 -8.81 2.89
N SER A 4 -3.98 -8.05 3.71
CA SER A 4 -2.55 -7.83 3.51
C SER A 4 -1.79 -9.07 3.96
N ASP A 5 -1.31 -9.84 2.99
CA ASP A 5 -0.61 -11.11 3.21
C ASP A 5 0.89 -10.81 3.28
N ASN A 6 1.30 -10.25 4.42
CA ASN A 6 2.59 -9.58 4.61
C ASN A 6 3.80 -10.43 4.19
N THR A 7 3.85 -11.68 4.67
CA THR A 7 4.97 -12.60 4.42
C THR A 7 4.99 -13.16 3.01
N ASN A 8 3.85 -13.13 2.31
CA ASN A 8 3.74 -13.55 0.91
C ASN A 8 3.77 -12.35 -0.07
N HIS A 9 4.02 -11.14 0.44
CA HIS A 9 4.28 -9.95 -0.37
C HIS A 9 3.16 -9.63 -1.38
N ARG A 10 1.92 -9.76 -0.93
CA ARG A 10 0.73 -9.55 -1.77
C ARG A 10 -0.47 -9.09 -0.96
N VAL A 11 -1.48 -8.61 -1.66
CA VAL A 11 -2.82 -8.40 -1.10
C VAL A 11 -3.80 -9.30 -1.80
N THR A 12 -4.66 -9.95 -1.02
CA THR A 12 -5.69 -10.86 -1.51
C THR A 12 -7.08 -10.33 -1.21
N LYS A 13 -8.01 -10.56 -2.13
CA LYS A 13 -9.44 -10.32 -1.94
C LYS A 13 -10.17 -11.66 -1.76
N TRP A 14 -11.04 -11.70 -0.76
CA TRP A 14 -11.87 -12.84 -0.40
C TRP A 14 -13.34 -12.45 -0.47
N GLU A 15 -14.11 -13.12 -1.32
CA GLU A 15 -15.56 -13.00 -1.35
C GLU A 15 -16.19 -13.83 -0.23
N GLU A 16 -17.45 -13.54 0.11
CA GLU A 16 -18.17 -14.30 1.12
C GLU A 16 -18.27 -15.79 0.73
N GLY A 17 -17.90 -16.68 1.66
CA GLY A 17 -17.87 -18.13 1.42
C GLY A 17 -16.74 -18.63 0.52
N ALA A 18 -15.83 -17.75 0.06
CA ALA A 18 -14.71 -18.16 -0.79
C ALA A 18 -13.72 -19.08 -0.06
N LYS A 19 -13.28 -20.15 -0.73
CA LYS A 19 -12.24 -21.08 -0.23
C LYS A 19 -10.83 -20.67 -0.63
N GLN A 20 -10.68 -19.73 -1.56
CA GLN A 20 -9.41 -19.21 -2.03
C GLN A 20 -9.53 -17.71 -2.28
N GLY A 21 -8.48 -16.96 -1.94
CA GLY A 21 -8.37 -15.54 -2.21
C GLY A 21 -7.83 -15.28 -3.61
N ILE A 22 -8.23 -14.16 -4.20
CA ILE A 22 -7.71 -13.67 -5.48
C ILE A 22 -6.62 -12.65 -5.18
N VAL A 23 -5.44 -12.79 -5.79
CA VAL A 23 -4.37 -11.78 -5.69
C VAL A 23 -4.82 -10.53 -6.45
N VAL A 24 -4.84 -9.39 -5.76
CA VAL A 24 -5.28 -8.10 -6.32
C VAL A 24 -4.17 -7.05 -6.35
N ALA A 25 -3.04 -7.32 -5.71
CA ALA A 25 -1.83 -6.51 -5.78
C ALA A 25 -0.60 -7.33 -5.34
N GLY A 26 0.55 -7.05 -5.95
CA GLY A 26 1.78 -7.82 -5.74
C GLY A 26 1.68 -9.26 -6.24
N GLY A 27 2.40 -10.16 -5.58
CA GLY A 27 2.35 -11.60 -5.88
C GLY A 27 3.20 -12.06 -7.07
N GLN A 28 4.02 -11.19 -7.64
CA GLN A 28 5.05 -11.53 -8.64
C GLN A 28 6.44 -11.74 -8.03
N GLY A 29 6.54 -11.80 -6.70
CA GLY A 29 7.81 -11.94 -5.98
C GLY A 29 7.95 -10.93 -4.85
N TYR A 30 9.12 -10.94 -4.22
CA TYR A 30 9.56 -9.90 -3.29
C TYR A 30 10.52 -8.97 -4.04
N GLY A 31 10.38 -7.66 -3.82
CA GLY A 31 11.27 -6.68 -4.43
C GLY A 31 10.63 -5.31 -4.49
N ASN A 32 11.19 -4.41 -5.30
CA ASN A 32 10.80 -3.01 -5.39
C ASN A 32 10.26 -2.61 -6.77
N GLU A 33 10.07 -3.56 -7.67
CA GLU A 33 9.40 -3.30 -8.94
C GLU A 33 7.92 -2.94 -8.74
N LEU A 34 7.26 -2.41 -9.78
CA LEU A 34 5.86 -2.00 -9.70
C LEU A 34 4.87 -3.18 -9.63
N THR A 35 5.33 -4.39 -9.95
CA THR A 35 4.58 -5.65 -9.84
C THR A 35 4.81 -6.37 -8.50
N GLU A 36 5.74 -5.86 -7.68
CA GLU A 36 6.22 -6.49 -6.45
C GLU A 36 5.87 -5.66 -5.22
N LEU A 37 5.83 -6.32 -4.07
CA LEU A 37 5.72 -5.69 -2.77
C LEU A 37 6.80 -6.28 -1.84
N ASN A 38 7.07 -5.60 -0.74
CA ASN A 38 7.99 -6.07 0.29
C ASN A 38 7.41 -5.77 1.67
N GLY A 39 6.73 -6.79 2.19
CA GLY A 39 6.05 -6.74 3.49
C GLY A 39 4.93 -5.69 3.53
N PRO A 40 3.91 -5.78 2.65
CA PRO A 40 2.80 -4.84 2.70
C PRO A 40 2.10 -4.92 4.06
N LEU A 41 1.65 -3.78 4.59
CA LEU A 41 0.90 -3.72 5.86
C LEU A 41 -0.45 -3.04 5.66
N GLY A 42 -0.68 -1.89 6.31
CA GLY A 42 -1.97 -1.21 6.29
C GLY A 42 -2.49 -1.09 4.87
N ILE A 43 -3.79 -1.33 4.72
CA ILE A 43 -4.48 -1.24 3.44
C ILE A 43 -5.75 -0.40 3.60
N VAL A 44 -6.08 0.35 2.56
CA VAL A 44 -7.38 0.99 2.40
C VAL A 44 -7.86 0.69 0.99
N VAL A 45 -9.16 0.50 0.83
CA VAL A 45 -9.77 0.21 -0.47
C VAL A 45 -10.88 1.22 -0.70
N ASP A 46 -10.88 1.84 -1.87
CA ASP A 46 -11.93 2.78 -2.27
C ASP A 46 -13.19 2.06 -2.79
N GLN A 47 -14.23 2.82 -3.14
CA GLN A 47 -15.48 2.28 -3.67
C GLN A 47 -15.34 1.63 -5.06
N LEU A 48 -14.30 1.98 -5.82
CA LEU A 48 -13.99 1.40 -7.12
C LEU A 48 -13.21 0.08 -7.00
N GLY A 49 -12.74 -0.24 -5.79
CA GLY A 49 -11.93 -1.42 -5.51
C GLY A 49 -10.43 -1.20 -5.73
N THR A 50 -9.98 0.05 -5.86
CA THR A 50 -8.56 0.41 -5.86
C THR A 50 -7.99 0.13 -4.49
N VAL A 51 -6.89 -0.62 -4.44
CA VAL A 51 -6.19 -0.92 -3.20
C VAL A 51 -5.03 0.06 -3.02
N TYR A 52 -4.97 0.68 -1.85
CA TYR A 52 -3.86 1.49 -1.40
C TYR A 52 -3.16 0.74 -0.28
N MET A 53 -1.84 0.63 -0.32
CA MET A 53 -1.10 -0.07 0.73
C MET A 53 0.24 0.57 1.08
N ALA A 54 0.62 0.43 2.34
CA ALA A 54 1.98 0.66 2.77
C ALA A 54 2.85 -0.53 2.33
N ASP A 55 3.72 -0.30 1.36
CA ASP A 55 4.78 -1.22 0.96
C ASP A 55 5.99 -0.99 1.86
N ARG A 56 5.88 -1.53 3.07
CA ARG A 56 6.60 -1.07 4.27
C ARG A 56 8.11 -1.07 4.09
N SER A 57 8.69 -2.20 3.66
CA SER A 57 10.13 -2.35 3.57
C SER A 57 10.71 -1.61 2.36
N ASN A 58 9.86 -1.21 1.41
CA ASN A 58 10.25 -0.35 0.28
C ASN A 58 10.02 1.13 0.56
N HIS A 59 9.60 1.51 1.78
CA HIS A 59 9.47 2.91 2.20
C HIS A 59 8.55 3.73 1.28
N ARG A 60 7.46 3.12 0.83
CA ARG A 60 6.54 3.72 -0.15
C ARG A 60 5.08 3.35 0.11
N ILE A 61 4.17 4.16 -0.42
CA ILE A 61 2.75 3.84 -0.53
C ILE A 61 2.44 3.53 -1.99
N MET A 62 1.79 2.40 -2.22
CA MET A 62 1.39 1.93 -3.54
C MET A 62 -0.12 2.11 -3.72
N ARG A 63 -0.52 2.47 -4.95
CA ARG A 63 -1.89 2.44 -5.45
C ARG A 63 -2.03 1.35 -6.51
N TRP A 64 -3.06 0.53 -6.39
CA TRP A 64 -3.35 -0.56 -7.32
C TRP A 64 -4.82 -0.54 -7.73
N PRO A 65 -5.14 0.02 -8.92
CA PRO A 65 -6.51 0.00 -9.44
C PRO A 65 -7.00 -1.44 -9.65
N LYS A 66 -8.32 -1.64 -9.52
CA LYS A 66 -8.94 -2.94 -9.71
C LYS A 66 -8.65 -3.48 -11.11
N GLY A 67 -8.05 -4.67 -11.17
CA GLY A 67 -7.71 -5.35 -12.44
C GLY A 67 -6.36 -4.94 -13.04
N SER A 68 -5.63 -4.00 -12.44
CA SER A 68 -4.28 -3.66 -12.89
C SER A 68 -3.28 -4.78 -12.59
N THR A 69 -2.32 -4.99 -13.49
CA THR A 69 -1.22 -5.97 -13.34
C THR A 69 -0.02 -5.42 -12.57
N GLN A 70 0.08 -4.09 -12.42
CA GLN A 70 1.12 -3.39 -11.67
C GLN A 70 0.52 -2.21 -10.90
N GLY A 71 1.19 -1.81 -9.82
CA GLY A 71 0.84 -0.65 -9.03
C GLY A 71 1.51 0.64 -9.50
N THR A 72 1.30 1.71 -8.75
CA THR A 72 1.98 2.99 -8.91
C THR A 72 2.41 3.51 -7.54
N VAL A 73 3.63 4.03 -7.45
CA VAL A 73 4.10 4.73 -6.25
C VAL A 73 3.39 6.08 -6.17
N ILE A 74 2.67 6.35 -5.09
CA ILE A 74 1.97 7.63 -4.89
C ILE A 74 2.60 8.49 -3.79
N VAL A 75 3.35 7.89 -2.87
CA VAL A 75 4.08 8.58 -1.80
C VAL A 75 5.35 7.80 -1.47
N GLY A 76 6.46 8.50 -1.20
CA GLY A 76 7.73 7.87 -0.83
C GLY A 76 8.46 7.29 -2.03
N GLY A 77 9.20 6.19 -1.84
CA GLY A 77 9.99 5.54 -2.90
C GLY A 77 11.30 6.27 -3.24
N ASN A 78 11.60 7.41 -2.62
CA ASN A 78 12.83 8.19 -2.79
C ASN A 78 13.89 7.85 -1.75
N GLY A 79 13.95 6.57 -1.36
CA GLY A 79 14.75 6.07 -0.24
C GLY A 79 14.11 6.33 1.14
N SER A 80 14.64 5.61 2.13
CA SER A 80 14.24 5.78 3.54
C SER A 80 14.75 7.11 4.09
N GLY A 81 13.91 7.84 4.81
CA GLY A 81 14.32 9.08 5.49
C GLY A 81 13.16 9.94 5.96
N ALA A 82 13.49 11.11 6.51
CA ALA A 82 12.54 12.04 7.13
C ALA A 82 12.24 13.28 6.27
N LYS A 83 12.78 13.38 5.04
CA LYS A 83 12.42 14.46 4.12
C LYS A 83 10.93 14.38 3.75
N SER A 84 10.40 15.46 3.17
CA SER A 84 8.97 15.57 2.80
C SER A 84 8.54 14.54 1.75
N ASN A 85 9.45 14.09 0.88
CA ASN A 85 9.20 13.08 -0.15
C ASN A 85 9.71 11.68 0.24
N GLN A 86 10.04 11.47 1.52
CA GLN A 86 10.56 10.21 2.05
C GLN A 86 9.67 9.67 3.18
N LEU A 87 9.73 8.36 3.36
CA LEU A 87 9.08 7.62 4.44
C LEU A 87 10.10 6.70 5.09
N SER A 88 9.82 6.25 6.31
CA SER A 88 10.59 5.25 7.02
C SER A 88 9.65 4.20 7.62
N TYR A 89 9.60 3.03 6.99
CA TYR A 89 8.74 1.90 7.36
C TYR A 89 7.27 2.31 7.58
N PRO A 90 6.59 2.87 6.56
CA PRO A 90 5.19 3.26 6.70
C PRO A 90 4.33 2.05 7.11
N TYR A 91 3.34 2.29 7.97
CA TYR A 91 2.55 1.22 8.58
C TYR A 91 1.07 1.27 8.18
N GLY A 92 0.36 2.29 8.67
CA GLY A 92 -1.07 2.49 8.43
C GLY A 92 -1.32 3.65 7.48
N LEU A 93 -2.45 3.58 6.79
CA LEU A 93 -2.96 4.70 5.99
C LEU A 93 -4.48 4.87 6.17
N SER A 94 -4.96 6.08 5.94
CA SER A 94 -6.39 6.42 5.94
C SER A 94 -6.64 7.61 5.03
N PHE A 95 -7.85 7.72 4.51
CA PHE A 95 -8.30 8.88 3.73
C PHE A 95 -9.22 9.75 4.57
N ASP A 96 -9.11 11.08 4.43
CA ASP A 96 -10.19 11.97 4.85
C ASP A 96 -11.28 12.08 3.77
N ARG A 97 -12.39 12.75 4.12
CA ARG A 97 -13.53 12.97 3.22
C ARG A 97 -13.21 13.84 1.99
N HIS A 98 -12.05 14.48 1.98
CA HIS A 98 -11.57 15.33 0.89
C HIS A 98 -10.53 14.61 0.03
N GLY A 99 -10.35 13.30 0.20
CA GLY A 99 -9.41 12.51 -0.59
C GLY A 99 -7.95 12.62 -0.14
N ASN A 100 -7.65 13.35 0.94
CA ASN A 100 -6.27 13.44 1.42
C ASN A 100 -5.85 12.14 2.10
N LEU A 101 -4.65 11.68 1.79
CA LEU A 101 -4.05 10.49 2.37
C LEU A 101 -3.25 10.84 3.62
N TYR A 102 -3.54 10.17 4.73
CA TYR A 102 -2.76 10.21 5.96
C TYR A 102 -1.95 8.93 6.08
N VAL A 103 -0.65 9.07 6.33
CA VAL A 103 0.29 7.95 6.44
C VAL A 103 0.95 7.97 7.81
N ALA A 104 0.88 6.85 8.52
CA ALA A 104 1.69 6.61 9.70
C ALA A 104 3.12 6.25 9.30
N ASP A 105 4.01 7.24 9.34
CA ASP A 105 5.42 7.15 8.99
C ASP A 105 6.20 6.64 10.22
N GLN A 106 6.09 5.33 10.47
CA GLN A 106 6.33 4.68 11.76
C GLN A 106 7.68 5.03 12.38
N CYS A 107 8.77 4.84 11.64
CA CYS A 107 10.13 5.03 12.15
C CYS A 107 10.56 6.50 12.19
N ASN A 108 9.78 7.40 11.58
CA ASN A 108 9.95 8.85 11.75
C ASN A 108 9.04 9.42 12.85
N HIS A 109 8.25 8.59 13.54
CA HIS A 109 7.39 8.99 14.65
C HIS A 109 6.42 10.14 14.31
N ARG A 110 5.89 10.14 13.08
CA ARG A 110 5.00 11.20 12.60
C ARG A 110 3.84 10.65 11.78
N ILE A 111 2.80 11.47 11.64
CA ILE A 111 1.77 11.31 10.62
C ILE A 111 2.03 12.35 9.54
N GLN A 112 2.00 11.94 8.27
CA GLN A 112 2.07 12.86 7.14
C GLN A 112 0.75 12.87 6.39
N LYS A 113 0.35 14.05 5.92
CA LYS A 113 -0.83 14.26 5.06
C LYS A 113 -0.34 14.55 3.65
N PHE A 114 -0.94 13.90 2.66
CA PHE A 114 -0.65 14.10 1.25
C PHE A 114 -1.95 14.42 0.50
N ASP A 115 -1.86 15.42 -0.36
CA ASP A 115 -2.82 15.63 -1.43
C ASP A 115 -2.37 14.74 -2.61
N ILE A 116 -3.25 13.85 -3.07
CA ILE A 116 -2.92 12.82 -4.07
C ILE A 116 -3.89 12.82 -5.26
N GLU A 117 -4.75 13.85 -5.36
CA GLU A 117 -5.59 14.11 -6.52
C GLU A 117 -4.86 14.97 -7.57
#